data_AF-A0A534RP00-F1
#
_entry.id   AF-A0A534RP00-F1
#
_cell.length_a   1.000
_cell.length_b   1.000
_cell.length_c   1.000
_cell.angle_alpha   90.00
_cell.angle_beta   90.00
_cell.angle_gamma   90.00
#
_symmetry.space_group_name_H-M   'P 1'
#
loop_
_entity.id
_entity.type
_entity.pdbx_description
1 polymer ?
#
loop_
_entity_poly.entity_id
_entity_poly.type
_entity_poly.pdbx_seq_one_letter_code
_entity_poly.pdbx_strand_id
1 'polypeptide(L)' 'MANKARPTFQKRQKERARQQKQRDKAVRRLEAKHQKAQAGPRSENGEDPDIAGILPGPQPLPAQWDFVQENE' A
#
# COMPACT_ATOMS: atom_id res chain seq x y z
N MET A 1 -35.26 -29.70 23.40
CA MET A 1 -34.71 -28.65 22.52
C MET A 1 -33.74 -27.81 23.35
N ALA A 2 -32.45 -27.79 23.02
CA ALA A 2 -31.45 -27.10 23.82
C ALA A 2 -31.51 -25.58 23.58
N ASN A 3 -31.92 -24.83 24.61
CA ASN A 3 -31.91 -23.37 24.62
C ASN A 3 -30.48 -22.86 24.39
N LYS A 4 -30.19 -22.31 23.21
CA LYS A 4 -28.87 -21.77 22.86
C LYS A 4 -28.59 -20.56 23.76
N ALA A 5 -27.77 -20.74 24.79
CA ALA A 5 -27.42 -19.66 25.72
C ALA A 5 -26.88 -18.45 24.96
N ARG A 6 -27.32 -17.25 25.37
CA ARG A 6 -26.90 -15.97 24.76
C ARG A 6 -25.37 -15.91 24.77
N PRO A 7 -24.71 -15.58 23.66
CA PRO A 7 -23.26 -15.47 23.64
C PRO A 7 -22.82 -14.45 24.68
N THR A 8 -21.80 -14.79 25.46
CA THR A 8 -21.24 -13.92 26.48
C THR A 8 -20.90 -12.56 25.86
N PHE A 9 -20.99 -11.49 26.65
CA PHE A 9 -20.79 -10.11 26.17
C PHE A 9 -19.52 -9.94 25.32
N GLN A 10 -18.43 -10.60 25.73
CA GLN A 10 -17.16 -10.63 25.02
C GLN A 10 -17.25 -11.26 23.61
N LYS A 11 -18.04 -12.33 23.43
CA LYS A 11 -18.26 -12.95 22.11
C LYS A 11 -18.98 -11.98 21.17
N ARG A 12 -19.99 -11.26 21.67
CA ARG A 12 -20.73 -10.25 20.90
C ARG A 12 -19.83 -9.07 20.50
N GLN A 13 -18.96 -8.62 21.41
CA GLN A 13 -17.98 -7.56 21.09
C GLN A 13 -17.00 -8.01 19.99
N LYS A 14 -16.44 -9.22 20.11
CA LYS A 14 -15.53 -9.79 19.09
C LYS A 14 -16.20 -9.92 17.73
N GLU A 15 -17.46 -10.34 17.71
CA GLU A 15 -18.25 -10.44 16.49
C GLU A 15 -18.49 -9.06 15.85
N ARG A 16 -18.89 -8.05 16.63
CA ARG A 16 -19.03 -6.66 16.16
C ARG A 16 -17.72 -6.12 15.58
N ALA A 17 -16.60 -6.34 16.26
CA ALA A 17 -15.29 -5.90 15.78
C ALA A 17 -14.90 -6.59 14.45
N ARG A 18 -15.19 -7.89 14.30
CA ARG A 18 -14.95 -8.60 13.04
C ARG A 18 -15.81 -8.04 11.91
N GLN A 19 -17.09 -7.78 12.16
CA GLN A 19 -18.00 -7.17 11.18
C GLN A 19 -17.53 -5.77 10.78
N GLN A 20 -17.13 -4.93 11.75
CA GLN A 20 -16.63 -3.59 11.47
C GLN A 20 -15.39 -3.63 10.58
N LYS A 21 -14.39 -4.44 10.95
CA LYS A 21 -13.16 -4.61 10.16
C LYS A 21 -13.44 -5.10 8.73
N GLN A 22 -14.45 -5.96 8.55
CA GLN A 22 -14.85 -6.42 7.21
C GLN A 22 -15.49 -5.29 6.40
N ARG A 23 -16.35 -4.46 7.01
CA ARG A 23 -16.95 -3.28 6.37
C ARG A 23 -15.88 -2.28 5.98
N ASP A 24 -14.98 -1.92 6.89
CA ASP A 24 -13.89 -0.97 6.64
C ASP A 24 -12.99 -1.46 5.50
N LYS A 25 -12.67 -2.77 5.48
CA LYS A 25 -11.88 -3.37 4.40
C LYS A 25 -12.63 -3.34 3.06
N ALA A 26 -13.95 -3.52 3.06
CA ALA A 26 -14.76 -3.42 1.85
C ALA A 26 -14.78 -1.98 1.32
N VAL A 27 -14.99 -0.99 2.18
CA VAL A 27 -14.93 0.43 1.84
C VAL A 27 -13.57 0.79 1.24
N ARG A 28 -12.48 0.44 1.93
CA ARG A 28 -11.10 0.69 1.43
C ARG A 28 -10.83 0.05 0.06
N ARG A 29 -11.39 -1.13 -0.21
CA ARG A 29 -11.26 -1.76 -1.54
C ARG A 29 -12.03 -1.01 -2.61
N LEU A 30 -13.22 -0.50 -2.30
CA LEU A 30 -14.00 0.31 -3.25
C LEU A 30 -13.30 1.64 -3.54
N GLU A 31 -12.78 2.30 -2.51
CA GLU A 31 -11.96 3.51 -2.64
C GLU A 31 -10.72 3.25 -3.50
N ALA A 32 -9.95 2.18 -3.23
CA ALA A 32 -8.78 1.84 -4.04
C ALA A 32 -9.12 1.52 -5.49
N LYS A 33 -10.26 0.86 -5.75
CA LYS A 33 -10.75 0.63 -7.12
C LYS A 33 -11.11 1.94 -7.80
N HIS A 34 -11.78 2.84 -7.10
CA HIS A 34 -12.14 4.16 -7.63
C HIS A 34 -10.91 4.99 -7.95
N GLN A 35 -9.95 5.05 -7.03
CA GLN A 35 -8.66 5.73 -7.23
C GLN A 35 -7.91 5.15 -8.43
N LYS A 36 -7.85 3.83 -8.58
CA LYS A 36 -7.23 3.18 -9.73
C LYS A 36 -7.96 3.51 -11.05
N ALA A 37 -9.30 3.59 -11.03
CA ALA A 37 -10.07 3.99 -12.21
C ALA A 37 -9.86 5.47 -12.58
N GLN A 38 -9.66 6.33 -11.59
CA GLN A 38 -9.40 7.76 -11.77
C GLN A 38 -7.95 8.08 -12.17
N ALA A 39 -6.99 7.22 -11.81
CA ALA A 39 -5.55 7.44 -12.05
C ALA A 39 -5.14 7.47 -13.54
N GLY A 40 -6.10 7.37 -14.48
CA GLY A 40 -5.83 7.41 -15.91
C GLY A 40 -5.04 6.21 -16.43
N PRO A 41 -4.85 6.11 -17.75
CA PRO A 41 -3.90 5.15 -18.31
C PRO A 41 -2.49 5.45 -17.79
N ARG A 42 -1.73 4.38 -17.48
CA ARG A 42 -0.29 4.50 -17.22
C ARG A 42 0.37 5.15 -18.44
N SER A 43 1.43 5.93 -18.24
CA SER A 43 2.11 6.62 -19.35
C SER A 43 2.41 5.64 -20.50
N GLU A 44 2.36 6.10 -21.76
CA GLU A 44 2.51 5.24 -22.95
C GLU A 44 3.82 4.43 -22.95
N ASN A 45 4.85 4.91 -22.26
CA ASN A 45 6.14 4.25 -22.13
C ASN A 45 6.19 3.22 -20.98
N GLY A 46 5.11 3.11 -20.19
CA GLY A 46 5.02 2.20 -19.04
C GLY A 46 5.87 2.61 -17.83
N GLU A 47 6.68 3.67 -17.95
CA GLU A 47 7.55 4.18 -16.91
C GLU A 47 6.78 5.11 -15.96
N ASP A 48 6.93 4.85 -14.66
CA ASP A 48 6.41 5.69 -13.59
C ASP A 48 7.33 6.90 -13.44
N PRO A 49 6.84 8.14 -13.48
CA PRO A 49 7.70 9.33 -13.35
C PRO A 49 8.52 9.32 -12.06
N ASP A 50 8.01 8.70 -10.99
CA ASP A 50 8.72 8.62 -9.71
C ASP A 50 9.85 7.57 -9.71
N ILE A 51 9.78 6.57 -10.60
CA ILE A 51 10.79 5.49 -10.70
C ILE A 51 11.72 5.66 -11.91
N ALA A 52 11.39 6.57 -12.83
CA ALA A 52 12.15 6.80 -14.04
C ALA A 52 13.61 7.17 -13.69
N GLY A 53 14.56 6.47 -14.31
CA GLY A 53 16.00 6.68 -14.07
C GLY A 53 16.57 6.00 -12.82
N ILE A 54 15.76 5.32 -12.00
CA ILE A 54 16.27 4.54 -10.87
C ILE A 54 16.72 3.16 -11.38
N LEU A 55 18.03 2.92 -11.36
CA LEU A 55 18.60 1.60 -11.63
C LEU A 55 18.48 0.68 -10.39
N PRO A 56 18.15 -0.61 -10.58
CA PRO A 56 18.22 -1.60 -9.50
C PRO A 56 19.69 -1.84 -9.12
N GLY A 57 20.01 -1.67 -7.84
CA GLY A 57 21.37 -1.84 -7.31
C GLY A 57 21.93 -0.54 -6.73
N PRO A 58 23.24 -0.50 -6.44
CA PRO A 58 23.89 0.72 -5.98
C PRO A 58 23.87 1.76 -7.11
N GLN A 59 23.32 2.94 -6.82
CA GLN A 59 23.29 4.05 -7.75
C GLN A 59 24.68 4.67 -7.88
N PRO A 60 25.10 5.08 -9.08
CA PRO A 60 26.34 5.83 -9.23
C PRO A 60 26.27 7.12 -8.42
N LEU A 61 27.39 7.46 -7.78
CA LEU A 61 27.52 8.74 -7.10
C LEU A 61 27.43 9.86 -8.15
N PRO A 62 26.77 10.99 -7.84
CA PRO A 62 26.69 12.10 -8.77
C PRO A 62 28.09 12.71 -9.00
N ALA A 63 28.35 13.24 -10.20
CA ALA A 63 29.66 13.81 -10.56
C ALA A 63 30.18 14.90 -9.60
N GLN A 64 29.29 15.60 -8.90
CA GLN A 64 29.66 16.56 -7.83
C GLN A 64 30.34 15.90 -6.59
N TRP A 65 30.29 14.57 -6.48
CA TRP A 65 30.96 13.76 -5.45
C TRP A 65 32.20 13.03 -5.99
N ASP A 66 32.55 13.25 -7.27
CA ASP A 66 33.87 12.89 -7.78
C ASP A 66 34.89 13.87 -7.19
N PHE A 67 35.16 13.72 -5.89
CA PHE A 67 36.34 14.30 -5.27
C PHE A 67 37.53 13.57 -5.86
N VAL A 68 38.03 14.17 -6.93
CA VAL A 68 39.21 13.75 -7.67
C VAL A 68 40.27 13.28 -6.67
N GLN A 69 40.65 12.01 -6.73
CA GLN A 69 41.85 11.48 -6.10
C GLN A 69 43.10 12.01 -6.85
N GLU A 70 43.12 13.32 -7.12
CA GLU A 70 44.29 14.09 -7.53
C GLU A 70 44.85 14.70 -6.26
N ASN A 71 45.59 13.90 -5.51
CA ASN A 71 46.72 14.36 -4.70
C ASN A 71 47.58 13.11 -4.49
N GLU A 72 48.55 13.03 -5.39
CA GLU A 72 49.88 12.41 -5.31
C GLU A 72 50.27 11.76 -3.97
#